data_AF-A0A3D4QJN8-F1
#
_entry.id   AF-A0A3D4QJN8-F1
#
_cell.length_a   1.000
_cell.length_b   1.000
_cell.length_c   1.000
_cell.angle_alpha   90.00
_cell.angle_beta   90.00
_cell.angle_gamma   90.00
#
_symmetry.space_group_name_H-M   'P 1'
#
loop_
_entity.id
_entity.type
_entity.pdbx_description
1 polymer ?
#
loop_
_entity_poly.entity_id
_entity_poly.type
_entity_poly.pdbx_seq_one_letter_code
_entity_poly.pdbx_strand_id
1 'polypeptide(L)'
;GWRVLTADLAAEAERRDLAVRVAKQSLRDGLMLASHGYPAITLPRLPTKWNLPPLEAALVLGMIRQESAFRGNAVSRASAQGLMQL
;
A
#
# COMPACT_ATOMS: atom_id res chain seq x y z
N GLY A 1 0.77 -4.33 21.34
CA GLY A 1 1.88 -5.32 21.38
C GLY A 1 2.98 -4.91 20.42
N TRP A 2 4.19 -5.49 20.51
CA TRP A 2 5.37 -5.05 19.74
C TRP A 2 5.13 -4.98 18.22
N ARG A 3 4.32 -5.87 17.65
CA ARG A 3 3.96 -5.88 16.22
C ARG A 3 3.23 -4.63 15.76
N VAL A 4 2.37 -4.07 16.61
CA VAL A 4 1.67 -2.81 16.34
C VAL A 4 2.71 -1.67 16.27
N LEU A 5 3.57 -1.57 17.29
CA LEU A 5 4.63 -0.55 17.34
C LEU A 5 5.61 -0.67 16.17
N THR A 6 5.96 -1.89 15.75
CA THR A 6 6.80 -2.09 14.56
C THR A 6 6.09 -1.66 13.28
N ALA A 7 4.79 -1.93 13.15
CA ALA A 7 4.02 -1.52 11.98
C ALA A 7 3.79 0.00 11.95
N ASP A 8 3.59 0.64 13.11
CA ASP A 8 3.51 2.09 13.27
C ASP A 8 4.83 2.75 12.87
N LEU A 9 5.95 2.29 13.43
CA LEU A 9 7.29 2.80 13.10
C LEU A 9 7.57 2.69 11.59
N ALA A 10 7.19 1.57 10.98
CA ALA A 10 7.33 1.39 9.53
C ALA A 10 6.47 2.40 8.74
N ALA A 11 5.24 2.66 9.17
CA ALA A 11 4.36 3.63 8.52
C ALA A 11 4.88 5.07 8.67
N GLU A 12 5.38 5.43 9.86
CA GLU A 12 5.99 6.74 10.17
C GLU A 12 7.28 6.98 9.38
N ALA A 13 8.09 5.94 9.17
CA ALA A 13 9.27 5.99 8.33
C ALA A 13 8.97 5.99 6.82
N GLU A 14 7.71 6.21 6.42
CA GLU A 14 7.20 6.14 5.04
C GLU A 14 7.41 4.78 4.35
N ARG A 15 7.75 3.74 5.11
CA ARG A 15 7.95 2.36 4.67
C ARG A 15 6.68 1.53 4.86
N ARG A 16 5.60 1.99 4.24
CA ARG A 16 4.29 1.31 4.26
C ARG A 16 4.36 -0.14 3.78
N ASP A 17 5.31 -0.48 2.92
CA ASP A 17 5.60 -1.86 2.50
C ASP A 17 6.04 -2.77 3.65
N LEU A 18 6.80 -2.23 4.60
CA LEU A 18 7.18 -2.94 5.82
C LEU A 18 6.00 -3.06 6.79
N ALA A 19 5.20 -2.00 6.96
CA ALA A 19 3.99 -2.04 7.78
C ALA A 19 3.01 -3.11 7.29
N VAL A 20 2.79 -3.16 5.97
CA VAL A 20 1.99 -4.18 5.29
C VAL A 20 2.56 -5.59 5.53
N ARG A 21 3.90 -5.75 5.51
CA ARG A 21 4.54 -7.04 5.77
C ARG A 21 4.31 -7.51 7.21
N VAL A 22 4.44 -6.62 8.18
CA VAL A 22 4.17 -6.90 9.61
C VAL A 22 2.70 -7.25 9.81
N ALA A 23 1.78 -6.51 9.19
CA ALA A 23 0.35 -6.81 9.24
C ALA A 23 0.02 -8.20 8.66
N LYS A 24 0.63 -8.55 7.51
CA LYS A 24 0.44 -9.87 6.88
C LYS A 24 0.95 -11.01 7.76
N GLN A 25 2.08 -10.82 8.45
CA GLN A 25 2.60 -11.81 9.42
C GLN A 25 1.70 -11.90 10.65
N SER A 26 1.27 -10.77 11.19
CA SER A 26 0.37 -10.72 12.34
C SER A 26 -0.95 -11.43 12.07
N LEU A 27 -1.50 -11.26 10.86
CA LEU A 27 -2.75 -11.91 10.45
C LEU A 27 -2.62 -13.45 10.44
N ARG A 28 -1.47 -13.99 10.04
CA ARG A 28 -1.21 -15.45 10.11
C ARG A 28 -1.22 -15.97 11.54
N ASP A 29 -0.90 -15.12 12.50
CA ASP A 29 -0.87 -15.42 13.92
C ASP A 29 -2.18 -15.03 14.63
N GLY A 30 -3.26 -14.74 13.86
CA GLY A 30 -4.58 -14.39 14.39
C GLY A 30 -4.76 -12.92 14.82
N LEU A 31 -3.75 -12.07 14.62
CA LEU A 31 -3.82 -10.64 14.96
C LEU A 31 -4.04 -9.79 13.71
N MET A 32 -5.26 -9.26 13.56
CA MET A 32 -5.59 -8.38 12.44
C MET A 32 -5.12 -6.94 12.68
N LEU A 33 -4.18 -6.46 11.85
CA LEU A 33 -3.71 -5.07 11.82
C LEU A 33 -4.23 -4.38 10.56
N ALA A 34 -5.54 -4.11 10.50
CA ALA A 34 -6.23 -3.70 9.28
C ALA A 34 -5.64 -2.43 8.64
N SER A 35 -5.45 -1.36 9.42
CA SER A 35 -4.94 -0.07 8.94
C SER A 35 -3.51 -0.16 8.38
N HIS A 36 -2.68 -1.06 8.92
CA HIS A 36 -1.32 -1.31 8.43
C HIS A 36 -1.31 -2.25 7.22
N GLY A 37 -2.24 -3.20 7.16
CA GLY A 37 -2.38 -4.15 6.05
C GLY A 37 -2.98 -3.53 4.79
N TYR A 38 -3.81 -2.50 4.97
CA TYR A 38 -4.50 -1.76 3.91
C TYR A 38 -4.38 -0.23 4.14
N PRO A 39 -3.19 0.36 3.89
CA PRO A 39 -3.01 1.80 3.98
C PRO A 39 -3.95 2.58 3.06
N ALA A 40 -4.70 3.54 3.61
CA ALA A 40 -5.53 4.47 2.85
C ALA A 40 -4.75 5.76 2.57
N ILE A 41 -3.85 5.72 1.58
CA ILE A 41 -3.11 6.93 1.15
C ILE A 41 -4.03 7.85 0.34
N THR A 42 -3.73 9.15 0.38
CA THR A 42 -4.37 10.11 -0.51
C THR A 42 -3.91 9.85 -1.94
N LEU A 43 -4.86 9.52 -2.82
CA LEU A 43 -4.60 9.37 -4.24
C LEU A 43 -4.50 10.75 -4.91
N PRO A 44 -3.64 10.91 -5.93
CA PRO A 44 -3.55 12.16 -6.68
C PRO A 44 -4.87 12.43 -7.39
N ARG A 45 -5.25 13.72 -7.47
CA ARG A 45 -6.41 14.14 -8.25
C ARG A 45 -6.07 14.03 -9.73
N LEU A 46 -6.92 13.32 -10.47
CA LEU A 46 -6.79 13.24 -11.92
C LEU A 46 -7.15 14.60 -12.56
N PRO A 47 -6.45 15.04 -13.62
CA PRO A 47 -6.75 16.32 -14.24
C PRO A 47 -8.16 16.31 -14.86
N THR A 48 -8.96 17.33 -14.56
CA THR A 48 -10.36 17.45 -15.04
C THR A 48 -10.47 17.35 -16.56
N LYS A 49 -9.45 17.83 -17.30
CA LYS A 49 -9.40 17.78 -18.77
C LYS A 49 -9.44 16.37 -19.37
N TRP A 50 -9.18 15.32 -18.58
CA TRP A 50 -9.19 13.93 -19.06
C TRP A 50 -10.61 13.37 -19.18
N ASN A 51 -11.62 14.06 -18.62
CA ASN A 51 -13.03 13.68 -18.67
C ASN A 51 -13.28 12.19 -18.36
N LEU A 52 -12.56 11.67 -17.35
CA LEU A 52 -12.67 10.29 -16.92
C LEU A 52 -13.86 10.10 -15.99
N PRO A 53 -14.51 8.91 -16.00
CA PRO A 53 -15.48 8.57 -14.98
C PRO A 53 -14.81 8.56 -13.58
N PRO A 54 -15.60 8.71 -12.50
CA PRO A 54 -15.08 8.57 -11.14
C PRO A 54 -14.38 7.23 -10.96
N LEU A 55 -13.11 7.29 -10.55
CA LEU A 55 -12.32 6.09 -10.27
C LEU A 55 -12.56 5.62 -8.84
N GLU A 56 -12.82 4.34 -8.66
CA GLU A 56 -13.00 3.76 -7.32
C GLU A 56 -11.68 3.74 -6.56
N ALA A 57 -11.57 4.59 -5.52
CA ALA A 57 -10.35 4.69 -4.71
C ALA A 57 -9.95 3.36 -4.07
N ALA A 58 -10.93 2.58 -3.62
CA ALA A 58 -10.69 1.25 -3.04
C ALA A 58 -10.04 0.29 -4.06
N LEU A 59 -10.48 0.32 -5.32
CA LEU A 59 -9.90 -0.50 -6.38
C LEU A 59 -8.45 -0.11 -6.66
N VAL A 60 -8.17 1.20 -6.73
CA VAL A 60 -6.80 1.71 -6.96
C VAL A 60 -5.88 1.33 -5.80
N LEU A 61 -6.32 1.54 -4.56
CA LEU A 61 -5.54 1.17 -3.37
C LEU A 61 -5.32 -0.34 -3.29
N GLY A 62 -6.32 -1.14 -3.68
CA GLY A 62 -6.22 -2.59 -3.80
C GLY A 62 -5.17 -3.02 -4.83
N MET A 63 -5.14 -2.37 -5.99
CA MET A 63 -4.14 -2.62 -7.03
C MET A 63 -2.73 -2.29 -6.54
N ILE A 64 -2.54 -1.09 -5.96
CA ILE A 64 -1.25 -0.67 -5.39
C ILE A 64 -0.76 -1.66 -4.32
N ARG A 65 -1.69 -2.14 -3.48
CA ARG A 65 -1.41 -3.12 -2.43
C ARG A 65 -0.93 -4.44 -3.02
N GLN A 66 -1.53 -4.90 -4.10
CA GLN A 66 -1.20 -6.17 -4.74
C GLN A 66 0.14 -6.11 -5.48
N GLU A 67 0.37 -5.03 -6.23
CA GLU A 67 1.53 -4.91 -7.13
C GLU A 67 2.84 -4.57 -6.39
N SER A 68 2.80 -3.58 -5.50
CA SER A 68 4.02 -3.05 -4.86
C SER A 68 4.01 -3.11 -3.34
N ALA A 69 2.87 -3.46 -2.73
CA ALA A 69 2.64 -3.26 -1.31
C ALA A 69 2.93 -1.82 -0.84
N PHE A 70 2.62 -0.82 -1.67
CA PHE A 70 2.90 0.60 -1.42
C PHE A 70 4.40 0.99 -1.44
N ARG A 71 5.27 0.16 -2.03
CA ARG A 71 6.68 0.52 -2.22
C ARG A 71 6.84 1.39 -3.47
N GLY A 72 6.95 2.71 -3.29
CA GLY A 72 7.01 3.68 -4.40
C GLY A 72 8.21 3.54 -5.35
N ASN A 73 9.33 2.99 -4.87
CA ASN A 73 10.53 2.72 -5.67
C ASN A 73 10.68 1.24 -6.08
N ALA A 74 9.58 0.49 -6.13
CA ALA A 74 9.62 -0.91 -6.53
C ALA A 74 10.02 -1.07 -8.01
N VAL A 75 10.98 -1.95 -8.28
CA VAL A 75 11.35 -2.39 -9.62
C VAL A 75 11.29 -3.92 -9.67
N SER A 76 10.58 -4.49 -10.64
CA SER A 76 10.49 -5.93 -10.85
C SER A 76 11.68 -6.47 -11.66
N ARG A 77 11.80 -7.80 -11.74
CA ARG A 77 12.77 -8.47 -12.61
C ARG A 77 12.51 -8.23 -14.11
N ALA A 78 11.26 -7.94 -14.47
CA ALA A 78 10.84 -7.59 -15.83
C ALA A 78 10.83 -6.07 -16.05
N SER A 79 11.50 -5.30 -15.19
CA SER A 79 11.61 -3.83 -15.25
C SER A 79 10.32 -3.05 -15.05
N ALA A 80 9.26 -3.67 -14.52
CA ALA A 80 8.04 -2.97 -14.12
C ALA A 80 8.32 -2.05 -12.91
N GLN A 81 7.71 -0.86 -12.85
CA GLN A 81 8.11 0.18 -11.88
C GLN A 81 6.98 0.79 -11.07
N GLY A 82 7.32 1.21 -9.85
CA GLY A 82 6.49 2.05 -9.01
C GLY A 82 5.33 1.32 -8.32
N LEU A 83 4.36 2.11 -7.86
CA LEU A 83 3.27 1.65 -7.00
C LEU A 83 2.36 0.60 -7.66
N MET A 84 2.23 0.64 -8.98
CA MET A 84 1.35 -0.24 -9.76
C MET A 84 2.12 -1.15 -10.73
N GLN A 85 3.46 -1.18 -10.65
CA GLN A 85 4.31 -2.03 -11.49
C GLN A 85 3.93 -1.93 -12.98
N LEU A 86 3.94 -0.69 -13.50
CA LEU A 86 3.75 -0.41 -14.93
C LEU A 86 5.01 -0.75 -15.73
#